data_AF-A0A164HMS1-F1
#
_entry.id   AF-A0A164HMS1-F1
#
_cell.length_a   1.000
_cell.length_b   1.000
_cell.length_c   1.000
_cell.angle_alpha   90.00
_cell.angle_beta   90.00
_cell.angle_gamma   90.00
#
_symmetry.space_group_name_H-M   'P 1'
#
loop_
_entity.id
_entity.type
_entity.pdbx_description
1 polymer ?
#
loop_
_entity_poly.entity_id
_entity_poly.type
_entity_poly.pdbx_seq_one_letter_code
_entity_poly.pdbx_strand_id
1 'polypeptide(L)' 'SPCIDRVRKLEQEGYIEGYGAKLSASKLGLGTAAFIQVTLDRTTGAVFDQFRDAVVNIPEVAECHMVAGGFDYLLK' A
#
# COMPACT_ATOMS: atom_id res chain seq x y z
N SER A 1 -31.34 6.62 12.93
CA SER A 1 -30.60 6.93 14.18
C SER A 1 -29.52 7.93 13.81
N PRO A 2 -29.39 9.06 14.53
CA PRO A 2 -28.46 10.14 14.17
C PRO A 2 -27.01 9.69 13.92
N CYS A 3 -26.59 8.58 14.55
CA CYS A 3 -25.26 8.02 14.37
C CYS A 3 -25.01 7.45 12.96
N ILE A 4 -26.01 6.79 12.35
CA ILE A 4 -25.80 6.14 11.05
C ILE A 4 -25.71 7.16 9.91
N ASP A 5 -26.45 8.25 10.03
CA ASP A 5 -26.42 9.34 9.05
C ASP A 5 -25.07 10.07 9.09
N ARG A 6 -24.46 10.20 10.27
CA ARG A 6 -23.10 10.73 10.42
C ARG A 6 -22.04 9.81 9.82
N VAL A 7 -22.14 8.50 10.04
CA VAL A 7 -21.20 7.53 9.43
C VAL A 7 -21.30 7.58 7.90
N ARG A 8 -22.51 7.56 7.34
CA ARG A 8 -22.72 7.71 5.89
C ARG A 8 -22.13 8.99 5.33
N LYS A 9 -22.25 10.10 6.05
CA LYS A 9 -21.64 11.37 5.64
C LYS A 9 -20.11 11.26 5.61
N LEU A 10 -19.49 10.63 6.62
CA LEU A 10 -18.05 10.41 6.65
C LEU A 10 -17.56 9.47 5.54
N GLU A 11 -18.36 8.45 5.18
CA GLU A 11 -18.09 7.59 4.02
C GLU A 11 -18.18 8.37 2.70
N GLN A 12 -19.23 9.19 2.52
CA GLN A 12 -19.42 9.99 1.30
C GLN A 12 -18.38 11.09 1.14
N GLU A 13 -17.94 11.71 2.23
CA GLU A 13 -16.89 12.72 2.24
C GLU A 13 -15.47 12.11 2.13
N GLY A 14 -15.35 10.78 2.13
CA GLY A 14 -14.08 10.07 1.97
C GLY A 14 -13.21 10.04 3.24
N TYR A 15 -13.75 10.46 4.39
CA TYR A 15 -13.06 10.33 5.68
C TYR A 15 -12.96 8.87 6.13
N ILE A 16 -13.91 8.03 5.71
CA ILE A 16 -13.85 6.58 5.88
C ILE A 16 -13.56 5.97 4.50
N GLU A 17 -12.32 5.53 4.30
CA GLU A 17 -11.87 4.94 3.04
C GLU A 17 -12.37 3.50 2.84
N GLY A 18 -12.71 2.81 3.93
CA GLY A 18 -13.26 1.47 3.88
C GLY A 18 -13.24 0.75 5.22
N TYR A 19 -13.64 -0.52 5.19
CA TYR A 19 -13.66 -1.42 6.34
C TYR A 19 -12.90 -2.70 6.00
N GLY A 20 -12.04 -3.15 6.92
CA GLY A 20 -11.23 -4.34 6.72
C GLY A 20 -10.94 -5.07 8.02
N ALA A 21 -10.62 -6.37 7.92
CA ALA A 21 -10.20 -7.18 9.05
C ALA A 21 -8.66 -7.19 9.16
N LYS A 22 -8.14 -6.94 10.36
CA LYS A 22 -6.70 -7.06 10.64
C LYS A 22 -6.36 -8.50 11.00
N LEU A 23 -5.65 -9.18 10.10
CA LEU A 23 -5.24 -10.58 10.28
C LEU A 23 -3.87 -10.67 10.98
N SER A 24 -3.64 -11.80 11.66
CA SER A 24 -2.35 -12.09 12.29
C SER A 24 -1.43 -12.79 11.30
N ALA A 25 -0.37 -12.11 10.86
CA ALA A 25 0.62 -12.66 9.93
C ALA A 25 1.28 -13.95 10.46
N SER A 26 1.60 -14.01 11.76
CA SER A 26 2.18 -15.19 12.40
C SER A 26 1.25 -16.41 12.36
N LYS A 27 -0.07 -16.23 12.50
CA LYS A 27 -1.05 -17.32 12.39
C LYS A 27 -1.24 -17.82 10.96
N LEU A 28 -0.89 -17.00 9.97
CA LEU A 28 -0.97 -17.32 8.55
C LEU A 28 0.33 -17.92 7.98
N GLY A 29 1.35 -18.12 8.81
CA GLY A 29 2.66 -18.59 8.36
C GLY A 29 3.52 -17.51 7.69
N LEU A 30 3.09 -16.24 7.73
CA LEU A 30 3.79 -15.07 7.18
C LEU A 30 4.56 -14.34 8.29
N GLY A 31 5.32 -15.08 9.09
CA GLY A 31 5.98 -14.55 10.29
C GLY A 31 7.16 -13.61 10.03
N THR A 32 7.68 -13.58 8.81
CA THR A 32 8.83 -12.79 8.42
C THR A 32 8.41 -11.69 7.47
N ALA A 33 8.67 -10.44 7.84
CA ALA A 33 8.54 -9.29 6.96
C ALA A 33 9.92 -8.86 6.46
N ALA A 34 10.01 -8.50 5.18
CA ALA A 34 11.20 -7.92 4.59
C ALA A 34 10.90 -6.49 4.15
N PHE A 35 11.90 -5.62 4.25
CA PHE A 35 11.84 -4.27 3.69
C PHE A 35 12.85 -4.21 2.55
N ILE A 36 12.38 -3.89 1.35
CA ILE A 36 13.21 -3.90 0.14
C ILE A 36 13.32 -2.46 -0.37
N GLN A 37 14.56 -1.98 -0.49
CA GLN A 37 14.87 -0.71 -1.14
C GLN A 37 15.13 -0.97 -2.61
N VAL A 38 14.41 -0.26 -3.48
CA VAL A 38 14.57 -0.38 -4.94
C VAL A 38 15.03 0.95 -5.50
N THR A 39 16.11 0.91 -6.26
CA THR A 39 16.63 2.03 -7.04
C THR A 39 16.49 1.68 -8.51
N LEU A 40 15.78 2.52 -9.26
CA LEU A 40 15.56 2.35 -10.69
C LEU A 40 16.77 2.89 -11.46
N ASP A 41 17.14 2.20 -12.53
CA ASP A 41 18.25 2.59 -13.41
C ASP A 41 17.95 3.87 -14.20
N ARG A 42 16.66 4.13 -14.47
CA ARG A 42 16.17 5.26 -15.23
C ARG A 42 15.05 5.98 -14.49
N THR A 43 15.20 7.29 -14.37
CA THR A 43 14.26 8.19 -13.70
C THR A 43 13.25 8.81 -14.69
N THR A 44 12.75 8.03 -15.64
CA THR A 44 11.68 8.50 -16.54
C THR A 44 10.31 8.10 -15.99
N GLY A 45 9.31 8.99 -16.11
CA GLY A 45 7.96 8.74 -15.57
C GLY A 45 7.35 7.41 -16.02
N ALA A 46 7.60 6.99 -17.27
CA ALA A 46 7.10 5.73 -17.80
C ALA A 46 7.68 4.48 -17.07
N VAL A 47 8.92 4.54 -16.59
CA VAL A 47 9.54 3.43 -15.85
C VAL A 47 8.95 3.33 -14.44
N PHE A 48 8.67 4.45 -13.79
CA PHE A 48 7.96 4.49 -12.51
C PHE A 48 6.57 3.86 -12.61
N ASP A 49 5.80 4.22 -13.64
CA ASP A 49 4.46 3.65 -13.86
C ASP A 49 4.52 2.15 -14.10
N GLN A 50 5.42 1.67 -14.98
CA GLN A 50 5.60 0.24 -15.24
C GLN A 50 6.03 -0.54 -13.99
N PHE A 51 6.95 0.02 -13.21
CA PHE A 51 7.41 -0.61 -11.98
C PHE A 51 6.29 -0.70 -10.95
N ARG A 52 5.56 0.40 -10.70
CA ARG A 52 4.41 0.42 -9.79
C ARG A 52 3.39 -0.63 -10.21
N ASP A 53 3.00 -0.65 -11.48
CA ASP A 53 1.95 -1.54 -11.97
C ASP A 53 2.38 -3.01 -11.86
N ALA A 54 3.66 -3.32 -12.08
CA ALA A 54 4.19 -4.67 -11.86
C ALA A 54 4.16 -5.08 -10.38
N VAL A 55 4.59 -4.18 -9.48
CA VAL A 55 4.69 -4.45 -8.04
C VAL A 55 3.32 -4.66 -7.38
N VAL A 56 2.31 -3.88 -7.76
CA VAL A 56 0.94 -3.99 -7.21
C VAL A 56 0.32 -5.36 -7.50
N ASN A 57 0.77 -6.05 -8.55
CA ASN A 57 0.28 -7.38 -8.90
C ASN A 57 0.98 -8.52 -8.12
N ILE A 58 1.98 -8.23 -7.30
CA ILE A 58 2.71 -9.24 -6.51
C ILE A 58 2.00 -9.39 -5.16
N PRO A 59 1.34 -10.54 -4.89
CA PRO A 59 0.54 -10.72 -3.67
C PRO A 59 1.35 -10.70 -2.39
N GLU A 60 2.66 -10.98 -2.46
CA GLU A 60 3.58 -10.91 -1.32
C GLU A 60 3.95 -9.47 -0.95
N VAL A 61 3.73 -8.49 -1.84
CA VAL A 61 3.96 -7.07 -1.55
C VAL A 61 2.72 -6.51 -0.86
N ALA A 62 2.84 -6.26 0.43
CA ALA A 62 1.79 -5.67 1.24
C ALA A 62 1.72 -4.14 1.06
N GLU A 63 2.87 -3.49 0.87
CA GLU A 63 2.95 -2.03 0.76
C GLU A 63 4.05 -1.60 -0.23
N CYS A 64 3.78 -0.53 -0.99
CA CYS A 64 4.71 0.06 -1.93
C CYS A 64 4.71 1.59 -1.76
N HIS A 65 5.84 2.14 -1.32
CA HIS A 65 5.98 3.57 -1.05
C HIS A 65 7.07 4.17 -1.92
N MET A 66 6.74 5.23 -2.69
CA MET A 66 7.74 6.05 -3.37
C MET A 66 8.33 7.04 -2.37
N VAL A 67 9.66 7.09 -2.26
CA VAL A 67 10.36 7.90 -1.25
C VAL A 67 11.31 8.87 -1.93
N ALA A 68 11.35 10.12 -1.47
CA ALA A 68 12.39 11.07 -1.88
C ALA A 68 13.68 10.76 -1.09
N GLY A 69 14.72 10.22 -1.74
CA GLY A 69 15.96 9.85 -1.04
C GLY A 69 16.97 9.08 -1.88
N GLY A 70 17.80 8.26 -1.23
CA GLY A 70 18.86 7.47 -1.86
C GLY A 70 18.38 6.22 -2.64
N PHE A 71 17.08 5.96 -2.64
CA PHE A 71 16.40 4.93 -3.41
C PHE A 71 14.99 5.43 -3.75
N ASP A 72 14.37 4.84 -4.76
CA ASP A 72 13.12 5.34 -5.33
C ASP A 72 11.89 4.75 -4.62
N TYR A 73 11.96 3.46 -4.23
CA TYR A 73 10.86 2.75 -3.59
C TYR A 73 11.28 1.97 -2.36
N LEU A 74 10.36 1.90 -1.39
CA LEU A 74 10.40 0.99 -0.25
C LEU A 74 9.21 0.03 -0.31
N LEU A 75 9.50 -1.27 -0.37
CA LEU A 75 8.49 -2.33 -0.39
C LEU A 75 8.46 -3.07 0.95
N LYS A 76 7.27 -3.52 1.37
CA LYS A 76 7.02 -4.34 2.57
C LYS A 76 5.94 -5.39 2.32
#